data_AF-A0A164HEY1-F1
#
_entry.id   AF-A0A164HEY1-F1
#
_cell.length_a   1.000
_cell.length_b   1.000
_cell.length_c   1.000
_cell.angle_alpha   90.00
_cell.angle_beta   90.00
_cell.angle_gamma   90.00
#
_symmetry.space_group_name_H-M   'P 1'
#
loop_
_entity.id
_entity.type
_entity.pdbx_description
1 polymer ?
#
loop_
_entity_poly.entity_id
_entity_poly.type
_entity_poly.pdbx_seq_one_letter_code
_entity_poly.pdbx_strand_id
1 'polypeptide(L)'
;MRLSTVHCQQWDEIQIRSLAKRLGYDLRKTITFGAHTDNPALQLRAIVSYLGVAAVIVPSLAHFDGGEIPVPLRDATVIAVSDA
;
A
#
# COMPACT_ATOMS: atom_id res chain seq x y z
N MET A 1 -2.89 9.26 17.18
CA MET A 1 -2.84 8.75 15.80
C MET A 1 -4.17 9.04 15.13
N ARG A 2 -4.28 10.12 14.33
CA ARG A 2 -5.54 10.50 13.66
C ARG A 2 -5.68 9.71 12.37
N LEU A 3 -6.71 8.88 12.28
CA LEU A 3 -7.13 8.18 11.08
C LEU A 3 -7.56 9.21 10.03
N SER A 4 -6.89 9.21 8.88
CA SER A 4 -7.18 10.10 7.76
C SER A 4 -8.66 9.97 7.35
N THR A 5 -9.36 11.10 7.44
CA THR A 5 -10.73 11.32 7.00
C THR A 5 -10.96 10.78 5.58
N VAL A 6 -12.11 10.15 5.38
CA VAL A 6 -12.62 9.43 4.18
C VAL A 6 -12.37 10.13 2.84
N HIS A 7 -12.08 11.43 2.82
CA HIS A 7 -11.68 12.15 1.60
C HIS A 7 -10.29 11.80 1.07
N CYS A 8 -9.27 11.54 1.90
CA CYS A 8 -7.94 11.19 1.39
C CYS A 8 -7.94 9.81 0.70
N GLN A 9 -8.68 8.84 1.25
CA GLN A 9 -8.69 7.46 0.75
C GLN A 9 -9.12 7.36 -0.72
N GLN A 10 -10.19 8.04 -1.13
CA GLN A 10 -10.63 7.98 -2.53
C GLN A 10 -9.59 8.59 -3.49
N TRP A 11 -8.92 9.66 -3.07
CA TRP A 11 -7.83 10.26 -3.83
C TRP A 11 -6.64 9.31 -3.92
N ASP A 12 -6.24 8.70 -2.80
CA ASP A 12 -5.17 7.70 -2.73
C ASP A 12 -5.44 6.53 -3.69
N GLU A 13 -6.67 6.01 -3.71
CA GLU A 13 -7.06 4.93 -4.61
C GLU A 13 -7.00 5.31 -6.09
N ILE A 14 -7.44 6.53 -6.43
CA ILE A 14 -7.37 7.05 -7.81
C ILE A 14 -5.91 7.18 -8.23
N GLN A 15 -5.06 7.71 -7.36
CA GLN A 15 -3.64 7.91 -7.62
C GLN A 15 -2.90 6.57 -7.78
N ILE A 16 -3.16 5.59 -6.90
CA ILE A 16 -2.62 4.22 -7.00
C ILE A 16 -3.03 3.58 -8.33
N ARG A 17 -4.31 3.65 -8.69
CA ARG A 17 -4.81 3.06 -9.94
C ARG A 17 -4.19 3.71 -11.16
N SER A 18 -4.05 5.03 -11.14
CA SER A 18 -3.45 5.80 -12.22
C SER A 18 -1.98 5.46 -12.39
N LEU A 19 -1.23 5.33 -11.30
CA LEU A 19 0.17 4.93 -11.33
C LEU A 19 0.35 3.50 -11.82
N ALA A 20 -0.45 2.54 -11.31
CA ALA A 20 -0.41 1.15 -11.76
C ALA A 20 -0.55 1.05 -13.28
N LYS A 21 -1.57 1.73 -13.84
CA LYS A 21 -1.81 1.77 -15.29
C LYS A 21 -0.65 2.41 -16.05
N ARG A 22 -0.09 3.51 -15.56
CA ARG A 22 1.06 4.20 -16.18
C ARG A 22 2.32 3.34 -16.22
N LEU A 23 2.52 2.51 -15.20
CA LEU A 23 3.65 1.58 -15.09
C LEU A 23 3.40 0.23 -15.79
N GLY A 24 2.21 0.02 -16.37
CA GLY A 24 1.87 -1.23 -17.06
C GLY A 24 1.50 -2.39 -16.14
N TYR A 25 1.20 -2.13 -14.86
CA TYR A 25 0.71 -3.14 -13.92
C TYR A 25 -0.81 -3.35 -14.05
N ASP A 26 -1.22 -4.61 -13.97
CA ASP A 26 -2.62 -4.98 -13.70
C ASP A 26 -2.89 -4.93 -12.18
N LEU A 27 -3.68 -3.95 -11.74
CA LEU A 27 -3.97 -3.75 -10.32
C LEU A 27 -4.94 -4.83 -9.83
N ARG A 28 -4.41 -5.83 -9.12
CA ARG A 28 -5.18 -6.99 -8.64
C ARG A 28 -6.20 -6.66 -7.55
N LYS A 29 -5.78 -5.89 -6.53
CA LYS A 29 -6.63 -5.57 -5.37
C LYS A 29 -6.10 -4.32 -4.65
N THR A 30 -7.01 -3.50 -4.15
CA THR A 30 -6.72 -2.43 -3.18
C THR A 30 -7.13 -2.90 -1.78
N ILE A 31 -6.30 -2.61 -0.78
CA ILE A 31 -6.50 -3.08 0.60
C ILE A 31 -6.31 -1.90 1.54
N THR A 32 -7.29 -1.68 2.41
CA THR A 32 -7.24 -0.64 3.43
C THR A 32 -7.21 -1.29 4.80
N PHE A 33 -6.16 -1.04 5.57
CA PHE A 33 -6.06 -1.51 6.94
C PHE A 33 -6.71 -0.49 7.89
N GLY A 34 -7.64 -0.95 8.71
CA GLY A 34 -8.28 -0.14 9.75
C GLY A 34 -7.53 -0.21 11.07
N ALA A 35 -7.92 0.65 12.02
CA ALA A 35 -7.32 0.77 13.35
C ALA A 35 -7.31 -0.51 14.20
N HIS A 36 -8.15 -1.50 13.86
CA HIS A 36 -8.25 -2.78 14.57
C HIS A 36 -7.36 -3.87 13.96
N THR A 37 -6.43 -3.50 13.07
CA THR A 37 -5.49 -4.46 12.48
C THR A 37 -4.23 -4.51 13.35
N ASP A 38 -4.08 -5.57 14.14
CA ASP A 38 -2.97 -5.68 15.10
C ASP A 38 -1.57 -5.73 14.43
N ASN A 39 -1.48 -6.26 13.21
CA ASN A 39 -0.23 -6.33 12.47
C ASN A 39 -0.45 -6.19 10.94
N PRO A 40 -0.63 -4.95 10.44
CA PRO A 40 -0.94 -4.70 9.04
C PRO A 40 0.19 -5.11 8.10
N ALA A 41 1.46 -5.00 8.54
CA ALA A 41 2.61 -5.40 7.74
C ALA A 41 2.67 -6.91 7.48
N LEU A 42 2.43 -7.73 8.51
CA LEU A 42 2.39 -9.19 8.38
C LEU A 42 1.20 -9.65 7.53
N GLN A 43 0.03 -9.03 7.72
CA GLN A 43 -1.14 -9.31 6.90
C GLN A 43 -0.91 -8.93 5.44
N LEU A 44 -0.33 -7.76 5.17
CA LEU A 44 0.01 -7.34 3.82
C LEU A 44 0.98 -8.32 3.16
N ARG A 45 2.00 -8.80 3.87
CA ARG A 45 2.91 -9.84 3.36
C ARG A 45 2.17 -11.14 3.02
N ALA A 46 1.26 -11.59 3.89
CA ALA A 46 0.46 -12.78 3.61
C ALA A 46 -0.36 -12.62 2.32
N ILE A 47 -0.97 -11.44 2.12
CA ILE A 47 -1.79 -11.16 0.94
C ILE A 47 -0.93 -11.05 -0.33
N VAL A 48 0.24 -10.40 -0.26
CA VAL A 48 1.20 -10.33 -1.36
C VAL A 48 1.62 -11.74 -1.80
N SER A 49 1.94 -12.60 -0.83
CA SER A 49 2.34 -13.98 -1.09
C SER A 49 1.20 -14.79 -1.70
N TYR A 50 -0.02 -14.64 -1.17
CA TYR A 50 -1.21 -15.33 -1.66
C TYR A 50 -1.60 -14.89 -3.09
N LEU A 51 -1.52 -13.60 -3.39
CA LEU A 51 -1.89 -13.07 -4.70
C LEU A 51 -0.79 -13.22 -5.75
N GLY A 52 0.45 -13.52 -5.35
CA GLY A 52 1.60 -13.65 -6.25
C GLY A 52 1.87 -12.37 -7.04
N VAL A 53 1.68 -11.20 -6.42
CA VAL A 53 1.86 -9.90 -7.10
C VAL A 53 3.33 -9.54 -7.23
N ALA A 54 3.69 -8.90 -8.33
CA ALA A 54 5.07 -8.46 -8.60
C ALA A 54 5.46 -7.18 -7.82
N ALA A 55 4.49 -6.37 -7.39
CA ALA A 55 4.72 -5.13 -6.67
C ALA A 55 3.56 -4.75 -5.75
N VAL A 56 3.87 -3.98 -4.72
CA VAL A 56 2.91 -3.29 -3.83
C VAL A 56 3.02 -1.80 -4.10
N ILE A 57 1.89 -1.17 -4.46
CA ILE A 57 1.81 0.28 -4.63
C ILE A 57 1.17 0.88 -3.39
N VAL A 58 1.83 1.85 -2.76
CA VAL A 58 1.36 2.55 -1.55
C VAL A 58 1.22 4.05 -1.82
N PRO A 59 0.33 4.77 -1.13
CA PRO A 59 0.21 6.22 -1.30
C PRO A 59 1.54 6.93 -0.97
N SER A 60 2.09 6.65 0.21
CA SER A 60 3.43 7.09 0.61
C SER A 60 4.03 6.13 1.64
N LEU A 61 5.33 6.23 1.89
CA LEU A 61 5.97 5.45 2.95
C LEU A 61 5.52 5.85 4.35
N ALA A 62 4.92 7.04 4.54
CA ALA A 62 4.37 7.48 5.82
C ALA A 62 3.20 6.62 6.31
N HIS A 63 2.65 5.75 5.44
CA HIS A 63 1.69 4.72 5.83
C HIS A 63 2.33 3.52 6.55
N PHE A 64 3.65 3.43 6.57
CA PHE A 64 4.39 2.48 7.39
C PHE A 64 4.94 3.14 8.65
N ASP A 65 5.11 2.33 9.69
CA ASP A 65 5.71 2.79 10.93
C ASP A 65 7.11 3.35 10.67
N GLY A 66 7.33 4.60 11.10
CA GLY A 66 8.60 5.29 10.91
C GLY A 66 8.92 5.74 9.48
N GLY A 67 8.01 5.55 8.52
CA GLY A 67 8.27 5.91 7.12
C GLY A 67 9.19 4.92 6.39
N GLU A 68 9.39 3.72 6.95
CA GLU A 68 10.29 2.71 6.41
C GLU A 68 9.53 1.47 5.91
N ILE A 69 10.09 0.76 4.93
CA ILE A 69 9.51 -0.50 4.45
C ILE A 69 9.63 -1.55 5.57
N PRO A 70 8.51 -2.15 6.04
CA PRO A 70 8.54 -3.18 7.07
C PRO A 70 9.37 -4.39 6.67
N VAL A 71 10.07 -4.99 7.62
CA VAL A 71 10.90 -6.20 7.40
C VAL A 71 10.19 -7.29 6.58
N PRO A 72 8.91 -7.63 6.85
CA PRO A 72 8.20 -8.66 6.08
C PRO A 72 8.02 -8.35 4.59
N LEU A 73 8.16 -7.09 4.17
CA LEU A 73 7.96 -6.65 2.79
C LEU A 73 9.27 -6.33 2.06
N ARG A 74 10.44 -6.49 2.70
CA ARG A 74 11.74 -6.15 2.09
C ARG A 74 12.05 -6.93 0.81
N ASP A 75 11.50 -8.14 0.67
CA ASP A 75 11.67 -8.96 -0.53
C ASP A 75 10.63 -8.66 -1.63
N ALA A 76 9.72 -7.70 -1.39
CA ALA A 76 8.72 -7.27 -2.35
C ALA A 76 9.09 -5.89 -2.92
N THR A 77 8.82 -5.67 -4.20
CA THR A 77 8.93 -4.34 -4.80
C THR A 77 7.84 -3.43 -4.23
N VAL A 78 8.23 -2.37 -3.53
CA VAL A 78 7.31 -1.34 -3.03
C VAL A 78 7.47 -0.07 -3.86
N ILE A 79 6.37 0.47 -4.35
CA ILE A 79 6.33 1.69 -5.17
C ILE A 79 5.43 2.70 -4.44
N ALA A 80 6.00 3.84 -4.04
CA ALA A 80 5.22 4.95 -3.50
C ALA A 80 4.72 5.85 -4.63
N VAL A 81 3.50 6.39 -4.51
CA VAL A 81 3.01 7.38 -5.48
C VAL A 81 3.78 8.70 -5.38
N SER A 82 4.44 8.93 -4.25
CA SER A 82 5.13 10.17 -3.84
C SER A 82 4.13 11.28 -3.52
N ASP A 83 4.25 11.81 -2.31
CA ASP A 83 3.72 13.14 -1.99
C ASP A 83 4.71 14.14 -2.60
N ALA A 84 4.22 15.07 -3.41
CA ALA A 84 5.04 16.15 -3.96
C ALA A 84 5.31 17.22 -2.89
#